data_AF-A0A8H4S6K8-F1
#
_entry.id   AF-A0A8H4S6K8-F1
#
_cell.length_a   1.000
_cell.length_b   1.000
_cell.length_c   1.000
_cell.angle_alpha   90.00
_cell.angle_beta   90.00
_cell.angle_gamma   90.00
#
_symmetry.space_group_name_H-M   'P 1'
#
loop_
_entity.id
_entity.type
_entity.pdbx_description
1 polymer ?
#
loop_
_entity_poly.entity_id
_entity_poly.type
_entity_poly.pdbx_seq_one_letter_code
_entity_poly.pdbx_strand_id
1 'polypeptide(L)'
;MDQFLVILNAFASFSSATAAIISTANPAFLSGSPLVTTGERFYQRMYAVRALPLELLAGILPLCLGGPAVASVIGAAVFVQAADVVIGIGRNDVGMALGASFATAAHVLYLFSIPSAKG
;
A
#
# COMPACT_ATOMS: atom_id res chain seq x y z
N MET A 1 -1.79 4.71 22.12
CA MET A 1 -1.55 4.24 20.74
C MET A 1 -0.83 2.91 20.86
N ASP A 2 -1.34 1.85 20.26
CA ASP A 2 -0.70 0.54 20.35
C ASP A 2 0.58 0.55 19.50
N GLN A 3 1.74 0.53 20.17
CA GLN A 3 3.06 0.55 19.54
C GLN A 3 3.20 -0.56 18.50
N PHE A 4 2.60 -1.73 18.75
CA PHE A 4 2.62 -2.85 17.83
C PHE A 4 1.90 -2.51 16.52
N LEU A 5 0.72 -1.88 16.60
CA LEU A 5 -0.07 -1.52 15.41
C LEU A 5 0.61 -0.44 14.57
N VAL A 6 1.30 0.52 15.22
CA VAL A 6 2.11 1.53 14.51
C VAL A 6 3.24 0.86 13.72
N ILE A 7 3.98 -0.05 14.35
CA ILE A 7 5.08 -0.77 13.71
C ILE A 7 4.57 -1.67 12.57
N LEU A 8 3.46 -2.39 12.80
CA LEU A 8 2.84 -3.25 11.79
C LEU A 8 2.39 -2.43 10.57
N ASN A 9 1.75 -1.28 10.78
CA ASN A 9 1.34 -0.37 9.73
C ASN A 9 2.56 0.17 8.95
N ALA A 10 3.59 0.64 9.65
CA ALA A 10 4.80 1.14 9.03
C ALA A 10 5.49 0.06 8.18
N PHE A 11 5.60 -1.16 8.71
CA PHE A 11 6.15 -2.29 7.98
C PHE A 11 5.36 -2.59 6.71
N ALA A 12 4.04 -2.70 6.81
CA ALA A 12 3.17 -2.93 5.66
C ALA A 12 3.30 -1.85 4.58
N SER A 13 3.37 -0.58 4.99
CA SER A 13 3.55 0.54 4.07
C SER A 13 4.91 0.50 3.37
N PHE A 14 6.01 0.31 4.11
CA PHE A 14 7.34 0.27 3.51
C PHE A 14 7.54 -0.97 2.62
N SER A 15 6.94 -2.11 2.97
CA SER A 15 6.90 -3.28 2.08
C SER A 15 6.14 -2.99 0.78
N SER A 16 4.98 -2.33 0.86
CA SER A 16 4.19 -1.93 -0.31
C SER A 16 4.94 -0.93 -1.20
N ALA A 17 5.60 0.07 -0.59
CA ALA A 17 6.46 1.02 -1.29
C ALA A 17 7.64 0.33 -1.99
N THR A 18 8.30 -0.60 -1.30
CA THR A 18 9.42 -1.39 -1.87
C THR A 18 8.94 -2.25 -3.03
N ALA A 19 7.79 -2.91 -2.91
CA ALA A 19 7.19 -3.68 -3.99
C ALA A 19 6.88 -2.82 -5.22
N ALA A 20 6.38 -1.60 -5.04
CA ALA A 20 6.15 -0.64 -6.12
C ALA A 20 7.46 -0.20 -6.82
N ILE A 21 8.57 -0.05 -6.08
CA ILE A 21 9.88 0.25 -6.66
C ILE A 21 10.38 -0.94 -7.48
N ILE A 22 10.33 -2.15 -6.90
CA ILE A 22 10.79 -3.37 -7.56
C ILE A 22 9.97 -3.64 -8.83
N SER A 23 8.65 -3.47 -8.78
CA SER A 23 7.79 -3.67 -9.95
C SER A 23 8.11 -2.70 -11.08
N THR A 24 8.53 -1.47 -10.76
CA THR A 24 8.94 -0.47 -11.74
C THR A 24 10.31 -0.76 -12.34
N ALA A 25 11.26 -1.23 -11.51
CA ALA A 25 12.63 -1.53 -11.91
C ALA A 25 12.73 -2.85 -12.68
N ASN A 26 11.91 -3.85 -12.33
CA ASN A 26 11.88 -5.15 -12.97
C ASN A 26 10.44 -5.58 -13.36
N PRO A 27 9.90 -5.00 -14.45
CA PRO A 27 8.57 -5.32 -14.95
C PRO A 27 8.33 -6.81 -15.23
N ALA A 28 9.39 -7.53 -15.61
CA ALA A 28 9.36 -8.95 -15.96
C ALA A 28 9.19 -9.85 -14.73
N PHE A 29 9.55 -9.36 -13.54
CA PHE A 29 9.46 -10.12 -12.29
C PHE A 29 8.01 -10.43 -11.87
N LEU A 30 7.05 -9.64 -12.34
CA LEU A 30 5.62 -9.82 -12.04
C LEU A 30 4.79 -10.36 -13.20
N SER A 31 5.21 -10.16 -14.46
CA SER A 31 4.41 -10.59 -15.62
C SER A 31 4.63 -12.05 -16.03
N GLY A 32 5.78 -12.65 -15.70
CA GLY A 32 6.15 -13.99 -16.20
C GLY A 32 6.26 -14.08 -17.73
N SER A 33 6.12 -12.94 -18.44
CA SER A 33 6.09 -12.87 -19.90
C SER A 33 7.50 -12.63 -20.44
N PRO A 34 7.95 -13.36 -21.48
CA PRO A 34 9.25 -13.15 -22.11
C PRO A 34 9.35 -11.78 -22.82
N LEU A 35 8.23 -11.09 -23.06
CA LEU A 35 8.20 -9.77 -23.68
C LEU A 35 7.30 -8.82 -22.87
N VAL A 36 7.93 -7.98 -22.05
CA VAL A 36 7.22 -6.87 -21.38
C VAL A 36 6.90 -5.79 -22.42
N THR A 37 5.61 -5.56 -22.63
CA THR A 37 5.06 -4.54 -23.53
C THR A 37 5.26 -3.13 -22.97
N THR A 38 5.17 -2.12 -23.84
CA THR A 38 5.16 -0.71 -23.41
C THR A 38 3.96 -0.38 -22.52
N GLY A 39 2.82 -1.03 -22.73
CA GLY A 39 1.63 -0.87 -21.89
C GLY A 39 1.83 -1.35 -20.46
N GLU A 40 2.48 -2.48 -20.26
CA GLU A 40 2.79 -3.01 -18.91
C GLU A 40 3.76 -2.09 -18.15
N ARG A 41 4.80 -1.58 -18.81
CA ARG A 41 5.72 -0.60 -18.22
C ARG A 41 5.01 0.70 -17.82
N PHE A 42 4.11 1.19 -18.68
CA PHE A 42 3.31 2.38 -18.39
C PHE A 42 2.40 2.15 -17.18
N TYR A 43 1.69 1.02 -17.17
CA TYR A 43 0.81 0.62 -16.06
C TYR A 43 1.57 0.57 -14.72
N GLN A 44 2.73 -0.10 -14.68
CA GLN A 44 3.54 -0.20 -13.46
C GLN A 44 4.04 1.16 -12.98
N ARG A 45 4.52 2.03 -13.88
CA ARG A 45 4.96 3.39 -13.51
C ARG A 45 3.82 4.25 -13.00
N MET A 46 2.66 4.22 -13.65
CA MET A 46 1.46 4.94 -13.21
C MET A 46 1.10 4.53 -11.78
N TYR A 47 1.14 3.22 -11.53
CA TYR A 47 0.82 2.66 -10.24
C TYR A 47 1.86 3.05 -9.18
N ALA A 48 3.15 3.02 -9.49
CA ALA A 48 4.21 3.40 -8.57
C ALA A 48 4.18 4.88 -8.18
N VAL A 49 3.87 5.78 -9.12
CA VAL A 49 3.72 7.22 -8.85
C VAL A 49 2.62 7.51 -7.83
N ARG A 50 1.56 6.69 -7.80
CA ARG A 50 0.48 6.79 -6.82
C ARG A 50 0.83 6.10 -5.50
N ALA A 51 1.35 4.87 -5.59
CA ALA A 51 1.62 4.03 -4.42
C ALA A 51 2.73 4.60 -3.55
N LEU A 52 3.84 5.04 -4.14
CA LEU A 52 5.01 5.50 -3.39
C LEU A 52 4.72 6.67 -2.44
N PRO A 53 4.16 7.80 -2.89
CA PRO A 53 3.90 8.92 -1.99
C PRO A 53 2.91 8.55 -0.89
N LEU A 54 1.84 7.83 -1.23
CA LEU A 54 0.81 7.45 -0.28
C LEU A 54 1.34 6.51 0.80
N GLU A 55 2.07 5.46 0.40
CA GLU A 55 2.62 4.47 1.33
C GLU A 55 3.75 5.05 2.20
N LEU A 56 4.57 5.97 1.66
CA LEU A 56 5.53 6.69 2.48
C LEU A 56 4.85 7.56 3.54
N LEU A 57 3.78 8.27 3.17
CA LEU A 57 3.01 9.07 4.13
C LEU A 57 2.30 8.18 5.16
N ALA A 58 1.69 7.08 4.72
CA ALA A 58 1.01 6.13 5.59
C ALA A 58 1.97 5.41 6.55
N GLY A 59 3.23 5.19 6.17
CA GLY A 59 4.25 4.63 7.04
C GLY A 59 4.88 5.64 8.01
N ILE A 60 5.11 6.89 7.57
CA ILE A 60 5.85 7.90 8.34
C ILE A 60 4.95 8.70 9.29
N LEU A 61 3.77 9.16 8.84
CA LEU A 61 2.94 10.06 9.64
C LEU A 61 2.54 9.47 11.02
N PRO A 62 2.16 8.18 11.12
CA PRO A 62 1.89 7.53 12.41
C PRO A 62 3.02 7.54 13.44
N LEU A 63 4.27 7.70 12.99
CA LEU A 63 5.46 7.72 13.84
C LEU A 63 5.70 9.09 14.49
N CYS A 64 5.17 10.15 13.88
CA CYS A 64 5.46 11.53 14.28
C CYS A 64 4.21 12.30 14.72
N LEU A 65 3.04 11.93 14.23
CA LEU A 65 1.79 12.67 14.36
C LEU A 65 0.63 11.73 14.72
N GLY A 66 -0.49 12.32 15.12
CA GLY A 66 -1.75 11.61 15.34
C GLY A 66 -2.96 12.46 14.94
N GLY A 67 -4.16 11.91 15.14
CA GLY A 67 -5.41 12.64 14.92
C GLY A 67 -6.00 12.49 13.50
N PRO A 68 -6.99 13.33 13.15
CA PRO A 68 -7.86 13.11 11.99
C PRO A 68 -7.15 13.21 10.64
N ALA A 69 -6.09 14.01 10.54
CA ALA A 69 -5.28 14.09 9.33
C ALA A 69 -4.55 12.76 9.04
N VAL A 70 -3.94 12.15 10.06
CA VAL A 70 -3.32 10.83 9.95
C VAL A 70 -4.37 9.79 9.59
N ALA A 71 -5.53 9.80 10.27
CA ALA A 71 -6.63 8.89 9.96
C ALA A 71 -7.11 9.00 8.51
N SER A 72 -7.12 10.21 7.94
CA SER A 72 -7.51 10.44 6.53
C SER A 72 -6.51 9.81 5.55
N VAL A 73 -5.20 9.94 5.81
CA VAL A 73 -4.15 9.33 4.97
C VAL A 73 -4.22 7.81 5.06
N ILE A 74 -4.36 7.26 6.27
CA ILE A 74 -4.50 5.81 6.44
C ILE A 74 -5.78 5.29 5.81
N GLY A 75 -6.90 6.01 5.93
CA GLY A 75 -8.15 5.68 5.24
C GLY A 75 -8.00 5.65 3.72
N ALA A 76 -7.26 6.59 3.14
CA ALA A 76 -6.92 6.56 1.72
C ALA A 76 -6.06 5.35 1.35
N ALA A 77 -5.06 4.99 2.18
CA ALA A 77 -4.24 3.80 1.99
C ALA A 77 -5.06 2.50 2.07
N VAL A 78 -5.99 2.39 3.02
CA VAL A 78 -6.94 1.26 3.12
C VAL A 78 -7.73 1.11 1.83
N PHE A 79 -8.34 2.19 1.33
CA PHE A 79 -9.14 2.15 0.10
C PHE A 79 -8.31 1.74 -1.10
N VAL A 80 -7.11 2.30 -1.21
CA VAL A 80 -6.14 2.00 -2.26
C VAL A 80 -5.73 0.52 -2.25
N GLN A 81 -5.32 -0.01 -1.10
CA GLN A 81 -4.86 -1.40 -1.03
C GLN A 81 -6.02 -2.38 -1.23
N ALA A 82 -7.23 -2.06 -0.79
CA ALA A 82 -8.43 -2.83 -1.16
C ALA A 82 -8.69 -2.81 -2.67
N ALA A 83 -8.55 -1.63 -3.29
CA ALA A 83 -8.37 -1.39 -4.73
C ALA A 83 -7.53 -2.49 -5.41
N ASP A 84 -6.35 -2.63 -4.84
CA ASP A 84 -5.26 -3.39 -5.40
C ASP A 84 -5.43 -4.90 -5.19
N VAL A 85 -6.13 -5.32 -4.13
CA VAL A 85 -6.60 -6.71 -3.99
C VAL A 85 -7.53 -7.08 -5.14
N VAL A 86 -8.52 -6.24 -5.45
CA VAL A 86 -9.49 -6.51 -6.53
C VAL A 86 -8.78 -6.58 -7.87
N ILE A 87 -7.86 -5.65 -8.14
CA ILE A 87 -7.07 -5.66 -9.38
C ILE A 87 -6.18 -6.90 -9.46
N GLY A 88 -5.50 -7.27 -8.37
CA GLY A 88 -4.66 -8.46 -8.30
C GLY A 88 -5.43 -9.73 -8.64
N ILE A 89 -6.62 -9.91 -8.04
CA ILE A 89 -7.52 -11.02 -8.36
C ILE A 89 -7.93 -10.98 -9.84
N GLY A 90 -8.39 -9.83 -10.32
CA GLY A 90 -8.85 -9.67 -11.72
C GLY A 90 -7.75 -9.92 -12.76
N ARG A 91 -6.48 -9.70 -12.39
CA ARG A 91 -5.31 -9.93 -13.24
C ARG A 91 -4.65 -11.30 -13.03
N ASN A 92 -5.17 -12.13 -12.13
CA ASN A 92 -4.51 -13.36 -11.65
C ASN A 92 -3.08 -13.12 -11.12
N ASP A 93 -2.82 -11.94 -10.56
CA ASP A 93 -1.57 -11.60 -9.90
C ASP A 93 -1.70 -11.92 -8.40
N VAL A 94 -1.30 -13.15 -8.06
CA VAL A 94 -1.36 -13.67 -6.68
C VAL A 94 -0.46 -12.84 -5.74
N GLY A 95 0.68 -12.34 -6.23
CA GLY A 95 1.59 -11.53 -5.44
C GLY A 95 0.96 -10.21 -5.03
N MET A 96 0.35 -9.51 -5.99
CA MET A 96 -0.42 -8.28 -5.74
C MET A 96 -1.59 -8.54 -4.79
N ALA A 97 -2.40 -9.57 -5.04
CA ALA A 97 -3.57 -9.87 -4.23
C ALA A 97 -3.22 -10.14 -2.76
N LEU A 98 -2.20 -10.97 -2.51
CA LEU A 98 -1.77 -11.31 -1.15
C LEU A 98 -1.09 -10.13 -0.45
N GLY A 99 -0.17 -9.45 -1.13
CA GLY A 99 0.54 -8.30 -0.57
C GLY A 99 -0.40 -7.15 -0.21
N ALA A 100 -1.31 -6.80 -1.12
CA ALA A 100 -2.31 -5.77 -0.88
C ALA A 100 -3.31 -6.17 0.21
N SER A 101 -3.66 -7.46 0.32
CA SER A 101 -4.56 -7.94 1.39
C SER A 101 -3.93 -7.76 2.77
N PHE A 102 -2.65 -8.14 2.91
CA PHE A 102 -1.90 -7.95 4.15
C PHE A 102 -1.80 -6.46 4.52
N ALA A 103 -1.44 -5.61 3.54
CA ALA A 103 -1.33 -4.17 3.78
C ALA A 103 -2.67 -3.56 4.18
N THR A 104 -3.77 -3.91 3.49
CA THR A 104 -5.12 -3.47 3.83
C THR A 104 -5.47 -3.83 5.27
N ALA A 105 -5.22 -5.07 5.70
CA ALA A 105 -5.51 -5.50 7.06
C ALA A 105 -4.69 -4.71 8.10
N ALA A 106 -3.39 -4.50 7.87
CA ALA A 106 -2.54 -3.72 8.75
C ALA A 106 -3.02 -2.26 8.89
N HIS A 107 -3.34 -1.61 7.77
CA HIS A 107 -3.85 -0.24 7.76
C HIS A 107 -5.21 -0.12 8.44
N VAL A 108 -6.12 -1.09 8.23
CA VAL A 108 -7.42 -1.14 8.90
C VAL A 108 -7.26 -1.25 10.41
N LEU A 109 -6.44 -2.19 10.87
CA LEU A 109 -6.19 -2.38 12.30
C LEU A 109 -5.62 -1.10 12.93
N TYR A 110 -4.67 -0.45 12.25
CA TYR A 110 -4.12 0.82 12.74
C TYR A 110 -5.16 1.94 12.72
N LEU A 111 -5.93 2.11 11.64
CA LEU A 111 -6.96 3.15 11.51
C LEU A 111 -7.97 3.11 12.65
N PHE A 112 -8.48 1.91 12.99
CA PHE A 112 -9.44 1.74 14.08
C PHE A 112 -8.81 1.86 15.47
N SER A 113 -7.48 1.86 15.57
CA SER A 113 -6.76 2.13 16.83
C SER A 113 -6.56 3.63 17.10
N ILE A 114 -6.73 4.49 16.09
CA ILE A 114 -6.60 5.94 16.24
C ILE A 114 -7.76 6.42 17.12
N PRO A 115 -7.49 7.07 18.27
CA PRO A 115 -8.56 7.57 19.12
C PRO A 115 -9.45 8.54 18.34
N SER A 116 -10.75 8.27 18.30
CA SER A 116 -11.72 9.24 17.78
C SER A 116 -11.54 10.54 18.56
N ALA A 117 -11.24 11.63 17.86
CA ALA A 117 -11.25 12.94 18.47
C ALA A 117 -12.62 13.10 19.14
N LYS A 118 -12.64 13.27 20.47
CA LYS A 118 -13.85 13.72 21.14
C LYS A 118 -14.13 15.11 20.56
N GLY A 119 -15.19 15.20 19.76
CA GLY A 119 -15.69 16.46 19.22
C GLY A 119 -16.12 17.40 20.34
#